data_AF-A0AAE0NT66-F1
#
_entry.id   AF-A0AAE0NT66-F1
#
_cell.length_a   1.000
_cell.length_b   1.000
_cell.length_c   1.000
_cell.angle_alpha   90.00
_cell.angle_beta   90.00
_cell.angle_gamma   90.00
#
_symmetry.space_group_name_H-M   'P 1'
#
loop_
_entity.id
_entity.type
_entity.pdbx_description
1 polymer ?
#
loop_
_entity_poly.entity_id
_entity_poly.type
_entity_poly.pdbx_seq_one_letter_code
_entity_poly.pdbx_strand_id
1 'polypeptide(L)'
;MVEQQQPPSLTAVYTSGTSGNAPFTITTALPPVPTTTTDDNKSKTQYLLSVREAVIKLQEHVNKELTARMEEDNKKAQAAGAKPIADEKEEKNYGEEVVEED
;
A
#
# COMPACT_ATOMS: atom_id res chain seq x y z
N MET A 1 3.17 -20.63 34.61
CA MET A 1 2.15 -20.14 33.66
C MET A 1 2.92 -19.60 32.46
N VAL A 2 2.79 -20.21 31.29
CA VAL A 2 3.41 -19.69 30.07
C VAL A 2 2.40 -18.71 29.48
N GLU A 3 2.76 -17.42 29.48
CA GLU A 3 1.96 -16.37 28.86
C GLU A 3 1.84 -16.70 27.36
N GLN A 4 0.63 -17.02 26.89
CA GLN A 4 0.38 -17.24 25.46
C GLN A 4 0.59 -15.89 24.76
N GLN A 5 1.79 -15.64 24.25
CA GLN A 5 2.05 -14.49 23.40
C GLN A 5 1.21 -14.65 22.14
N GLN A 6 0.27 -13.72 21.90
CA GLN A 6 -0.44 -13.65 20.64
C GLN A 6 0.59 -13.55 19.49
N PRO A 7 0.39 -14.29 18.38
CA PRO A 7 1.29 -14.19 17.24
C PRO A 7 1.33 -12.74 16.74
N PRO A 8 2.50 -12.24 16.34
CA PRO A 8 2.63 -10.88 15.85
C PRO A 8 1.77 -10.67 14.59
N SER A 9 1.42 -9.42 14.32
CA SER A 9 0.67 -9.05 13.11
C SER A 9 1.26 -7.81 12.49
N LEU A 10 1.28 -7.77 11.16
CA LEU A 10 1.59 -6.58 10.38
C LEU A 10 0.28 -5.87 10.03
N THR A 11 0.16 -4.60 10.38
CA THR A 11 -1.07 -3.82 10.14
C THR A 11 -0.77 -2.53 9.40
N ALA A 12 -1.58 -2.22 8.39
CA ALA A 12 -1.63 -0.89 7.76
C ALA A 12 -3.01 -0.28 7.98
N VAL A 13 -3.03 1.00 8.34
CA VAL A 13 -4.25 1.78 8.53
C VAL A 13 -4.21 2.97 7.57
N TYR A 14 -5.22 3.07 6.73
CA TYR A 14 -5.41 4.20 5.83
C TYR A 14 -6.55 5.08 6.35
N THR A 15 -6.30 6.38 6.35
CA THR A 15 -7.30 7.41 6.64
C THR A 15 -7.20 8.51 5.58
N SER A 16 -8.33 9.10 5.22
CA SER A 16 -8.40 10.19 4.24
C SER A 16 -9.16 11.37 4.83
N GLY A 17 -8.70 12.59 4.54
CA GLY A 17 -9.41 13.82 4.88
C GLY A 17 -10.58 14.12 3.93
N THR A 18 -10.67 13.40 2.81
CA THR A 18 -11.74 13.58 1.83
C THR A 18 -12.93 12.71 2.21
N SER A 19 -14.11 13.32 2.34
CA SER A 19 -15.35 12.66 2.79
C SER A 19 -15.83 11.50 1.90
N GLY A 20 -15.28 11.36 0.69
CA GLY A 20 -15.60 10.28 -0.25
C GLY A 20 -14.83 8.98 -0.05
N ASN A 21 -13.78 8.97 0.78
CA ASN A 21 -12.88 7.82 0.96
C ASN A 21 -12.91 7.29 2.40
N ALA A 22 -13.66 6.22 2.63
CA ALA A 22 -13.75 5.59 3.95
C ALA A 22 -12.39 5.01 4.40
N PRO A 23 -12.03 5.11 5.69
CA PRO A 23 -10.80 4.51 6.19
C PRO A 23 -10.84 2.99 6.03
N PHE A 24 -9.67 2.37 5.87
CA PHE A 24 -9.55 0.92 5.81
C PHE A 24 -8.34 0.44 6.61
N THR A 25 -8.39 -0.82 7.03
CA THR A 25 -7.32 -1.48 7.77
C THR A 25 -7.04 -2.82 7.15
N ILE A 26 -5.77 -3.11 6.90
CA ILE A 26 -5.30 -4.41 6.45
C ILE A 26 -4.43 -4.98 7.55
N THR A 27 -4.78 -6.18 8.01
CA THR A 27 -4.01 -6.91 9.03
C THR A 27 -3.60 -8.27 8.48
N THR A 28 -2.31 -8.54 8.53
CA THR A 28 -1.71 -9.81 8.14
C THR A 28 -1.08 -10.46 9.36
N ALA A 29 -1.56 -11.65 9.71
CA ALA A 29 -0.94 -12.44 10.78
C ALA A 29 0.46 -12.89 10.36
N LEU A 30 1.41 -12.79 11.27
CA LEU A 30 2.79 -13.27 11.09
C LEU A 30 3.01 -14.54 11.91
N PRO A 31 3.98 -15.39 11.51
CA PRO A 31 4.36 -16.52 12.34
C PRO A 31 4.88 -16.05 13.72
N PRO A 32 4.85 -16.93 14.73
CA PRO A 32 5.42 -16.63 16.05
C PRO A 32 6.90 -16.24 15.94
N VAL A 33 7.34 -15.32 16.80
CA VAL A 33 8.76 -14.94 16.87
C VAL A 33 9.56 -16.13 17.43
N PRO A 34 10.69 -16.52 16.82
CA PRO A 34 11.55 -17.57 17.38
C PRO A 34 12.07 -17.17 18.77
N THR A 35 11.82 -17.99 19.80
CA THR A 35 12.02 -17.59 21.22
C THR A 35 13.29 -18.07 21.92
N THR A 36 14.26 -18.75 21.28
CA THR A 36 15.40 -19.30 22.04
C THR A 36 16.79 -19.06 21.47
N THR A 37 17.67 -18.79 22.43
CA THR A 37 19.08 -18.43 22.44
C THR A 37 19.99 -19.48 21.83
N THR A 38 20.98 -18.98 21.07
CA THR A 38 22.18 -19.69 20.59
C THR A 38 21.91 -20.65 19.42
N ASP A 39 22.29 -20.21 18.22
CA ASP A 39 22.28 -20.96 16.94
C ASP A 39 20.95 -21.23 16.22
N ASP A 40 20.06 -20.24 16.15
CA ASP A 40 18.88 -20.33 15.27
C ASP A 40 18.80 -19.27 14.16
N ASN A 41 19.92 -19.08 13.46
CA ASN A 41 19.98 -18.23 12.27
C ASN A 41 19.00 -18.68 11.17
N LYS A 42 18.68 -19.98 11.11
CA LYS A 42 17.71 -20.52 10.15
C LYS A 42 16.29 -20.07 10.48
N SER A 43 15.83 -20.24 11.73
CA SER A 43 14.48 -19.78 12.10
C SER A 43 14.37 -18.26 12.05
N LYS A 44 15.43 -17.53 12.38
CA LYS A 44 15.45 -16.07 12.20
C LYS A 44 15.34 -15.68 10.72
N THR A 45 16.08 -16.35 9.85
CA THR A 45 16.00 -16.12 8.40
C THR A 45 14.60 -16.44 7.87
N GLN A 46 14.01 -17.57 8.27
CA GLN A 46 12.66 -17.95 7.85
C GLN A 46 11.58 -16.99 8.37
N TYR A 47 11.72 -16.52 9.61
CA TYR A 47 10.84 -15.49 10.16
C TYR A 47 10.93 -14.20 9.34
N LEU A 48 12.15 -13.73 9.02
CA LEU A 48 12.35 -12.53 8.21
C LEU A 48 11.84 -12.70 6.77
N LEU A 49 11.98 -13.89 6.17
CA LEU A 49 11.38 -14.21 4.87
C LEU A 49 9.85 -14.12 4.93
N SER A 50 9.24 -14.68 5.98
CA SER A 50 7.78 -14.60 6.18
C SER A 50 7.30 -13.16 6.36
N VAL A 51 8.04 -12.34 7.11
CA VAL A 51 7.75 -10.91 7.26
C VAL A 51 7.87 -10.20 5.92
N ARG A 52 8.93 -10.47 5.14
CA ARG A 52 9.12 -9.87 3.82
C ARG A 52 7.97 -10.21 2.87
N GLU A 53 7.56 -11.47 2.81
CA GLU A 53 6.42 -11.90 2.01
C GLU A 53 5.12 -11.23 2.46
N ALA A 54 4.89 -11.11 3.76
CA ALA A 54 3.73 -10.40 4.30
C ALA A 54 3.72 -8.92 3.92
N VAL A 55 4.89 -8.26 3.90
CA VAL A 55 5.04 -6.87 3.46
C VAL A 55 4.74 -6.72 1.97
N ILE A 56 5.23 -7.63 1.11
CA ILE A 56 4.96 -7.59 -0.33
C ILE A 56 3.45 -7.73 -0.58
N LYS A 57 2.80 -8.69 0.06
CA LYS A 57 1.34 -8.88 -0.06
C LYS A 57 0.56 -7.67 0.46
N LEU A 58 0.99 -7.09 1.56
CA LEU A 58 0.38 -5.88 2.11
C LEU A 58 0.50 -4.70 1.13
N GLN A 59 1.67 -4.52 0.53
CA GLN A 59 1.91 -3.49 -0.48
C GLN A 59 1.01 -3.69 -1.71
N GLU A 60 0.93 -4.91 -2.23
CA GLU A 60 0.03 -5.25 -3.35
C GLU A 60 -1.43 -4.91 -3.03
N HIS A 61 -1.89 -5.25 -1.82
CA HIS A 61 -3.24 -4.95 -1.37
C HIS A 61 -3.48 -3.44 -1.27
N VAL A 62 -2.57 -2.70 -0.63
CA VAL A 62 -2.66 -1.24 -0.50
C VAL A 62 -2.70 -0.58 -1.88
N ASN A 63 -1.81 -0.98 -2.80
CA ASN A 63 -1.78 -0.45 -4.15
C ASN A 63 -3.10 -0.70 -4.88
N LYS A 64 -3.63 -1.93 -4.80
CA LYS A 64 -4.90 -2.28 -5.42
C LYS A 64 -6.06 -1.42 -4.89
N GLU A 65 -6.15 -1.23 -3.57
CA GLU A 65 -7.18 -0.41 -2.94
C GLU A 65 -7.07 1.07 -3.33
N LEU A 66 -5.86 1.63 -3.31
CA LEU A 66 -5.64 3.03 -3.67
C LEU A 66 -5.90 3.27 -5.16
N THR A 67 -5.49 2.35 -6.04
CA THR A 67 -5.79 2.44 -7.47
C THR A 67 -7.28 2.38 -7.74
N ALA A 68 -8.02 1.46 -7.10
CA ALA A 68 -9.47 1.38 -7.25
C ALA A 68 -10.17 2.68 -6.82
N ARG A 69 -9.71 3.31 -5.73
CA ARG A 69 -10.23 4.59 -5.24
C ARG A 69 -9.90 5.75 -6.17
N MET A 70 -8.68 5.79 -6.72
CA MET A 70 -8.32 6.80 -7.73
C MET A 70 -9.20 6.68 -8.99
N GLU A 71 -9.49 5.47 -9.45
CA GLU A 71 -10.41 5.26 -10.58
C GLU A 71 -11.83 5.71 -10.26
N GLU A 72 -12.33 5.41 -9.06
CA GLU A 72 -13.64 5.87 -8.60
C GLU A 72 -13.71 7.39 -8.50
N ASP A 73 -12.70 8.02 -7.94
CA ASP A 73 -12.60 9.47 -7.80
C ASP A 73 -12.48 10.15 -9.18
N ASN A 74 -11.73 9.57 -10.12
CA ASN A 74 -11.68 10.04 -11.51
C ASN A 74 -13.04 9.95 -12.20
N LYS A 75 -13.79 8.84 -12.03
CA LYS A 75 -15.14 8.69 -12.58
C LYS A 75 -16.11 9.72 -11.99
N LYS A 76 -16.04 9.95 -10.67
CA LYS A 76 -16.85 10.98 -9.99
C LYS A 76 -16.52 12.39 -10.50
N ALA A 77 -15.23 12.71 -10.66
CA ALA A 77 -14.78 13.98 -11.19
C ALA A 77 -15.30 14.21 -12.62
N GLN A 78 -15.16 13.21 -13.50
CA GLN A 78 -15.68 13.26 -14.87
C GLN A 78 -17.20 13.45 -14.91
N ALA A 79 -17.95 12.72 -14.08
CA ALA A 79 -19.40 12.87 -13.98
C ALA A 79 -19.84 14.26 -13.47
N ALA A 80 -19.01 14.91 -12.65
CA ALA A 80 -19.20 16.29 -12.19
C ALA A 80 -18.71 17.34 -13.21
N GLY A 81 -18.26 16.93 -14.40
CA GLY A 81 -17.76 17.83 -15.45
C GLY A 81 -16.34 18.36 -15.18
N ALA A 82 -15.65 17.83 -14.18
CA ALA A 82 -14.23 18.13 -13.96
C ALA A 82 -13.37 17.26 -14.88
N LYS A 83 -12.30 17.85 -15.43
CA LYS A 83 -11.32 17.09 -16.21
C LYS A 83 -10.70 16.00 -15.33
N PRO A 84 -10.45 14.79 -15.88
CA PRO A 84 -9.74 13.75 -15.14
C PRO A 84 -8.42 14.30 -14.61
N ILE A 85 -8.06 13.93 -13.37
CA ILE A 85 -6.88 14.47 -12.67
C ILE A 85 -5.56 13.97 -13.31
N ALA A 86 -5.63 13.02 -14.26
CA ALA A 86 -4.50 12.56 -15.06
C ALA A 86 -4.88 12.45 -16.55
N ASP A 87 -3.86 12.57 -17.41
CA ASP A 87 -3.79 12.30 -18.86
C ASP A 87 -3.82 13.47 -19.85
N GLU A 88 -4.84 14.32 -19.95
CA GLU A 88 -4.92 15.19 -21.18
C GLU A 88 -3.82 16.26 -21.33
N LYS A 89 -3.20 16.71 -20.23
CA LYS A 89 -2.19 17.80 -20.27
C LYS A 89 -0.75 17.25 -20.32
N GLU A 90 -0.51 16.06 -19.78
CA GLU A 90 0.82 15.43 -19.81
C GLU A 90 1.08 14.70 -21.14
N GLU A 91 0.06 14.07 -21.76
CA GLU A 91 0.23 13.41 -23.07
C GLU A 91 0.58 14.39 -24.20
N LYS A 92 0.08 15.64 -24.13
CA LYS A 92 0.33 16.66 -25.16
C LYS A 92 1.74 17.26 -25.11
N ASN A 93 2.45 17.11 -23.99
CA ASN A 93 3.80 17.64 -23.82
C ASN A 93 4.89 16.59 -24.04
N TYR A 94 4.51 15.35 -24.37
CA TYR A 94 5.45 14.25 -24.57
C TYR A 94 6.11 14.23 -25.98
N GLY A 95 5.80 15.21 -26.83
CA GLY A 95 6.26 15.24 -28.23
C GLY A 95 6.69 16.60 -28.78
N GLU A 96 6.74 17.66 -27.98
CA GLU A 96 7.21 18.98 -28.41
C GLU A 96 8.19 19.49 -27.37
N GLU A 97 9.47 19.62 -27.72
CA GLU A 97 10.44 20.28 -26.83
C GLU A 97 9.99 21.73 -26.67
N VAL A 98 9.50 22.09 -25.48
CA VAL A 98 9.21 23.49 -25.15
C VAL A 98 10.55 24.21 -25.03
N VAL A 99 11.06 24.70 -26.17
CA VAL A 99 12.05 25.75 -26.20
C VAL A 99 11.32 27.01 -25.72
N GLU A 100 11.57 27.39 -24.47
CA GLU A 100 11.23 28.73 -23.99
C GLU A 100 12.13 29.72 -24.74
N GLU A 101 11.58 30.51 -25.67
CA GLU A 101 12.29 31.67 -26.26
C GLU A 101 12.08 32.89 -25.36
N ASP A 102 13.20 33.51 -24.94
CA ASP A 102 13.34 34.76 -24.14
C ASP A 102 12.64 36.00 -24.78
#